data_AF-A0A820GRT1-F1
#
_entry.id   AF-A0A820GRT1-F1
#
_cell.length_a   1.000
_cell.length_b   1.000
_cell.length_c   1.000
_cell.angle_alpha   90.00
_cell.angle_beta   90.00
_cell.angle_gamma   90.00
#
_symmetry.space_group_name_H-M   'P 1'
#
loop_
_entity.id
_entity.type
_entity.pdbx_description
1 polymer ?
#
loop_
_entity_poly.entity_id
_entity_poly.type
_entity_poly.pdbx_seq_one_letter_code
_entity_poly.pdbx_strand_id
1 'polypeptide(L)'
;EIIYENPFEPEKLLSAAEWMDEDMLDLITDRLLNKFPNTYAFTKGLAETYLASHAKHLPLAIIRPSIIGSTWREPIPGFVDNYMGPSGVLAAYLTGLLRVWFADTTVKPNIIPVDIVVNMMIAISWYTWQQTNANTHISPSVFNCCAGDEEIVQSRPTSEQWLKIASEQVHSHSIGYQCQFRWPRTTITLNKDVCCILHL
;
A
#
# COMPACT_ATOMS: atom_id res chain seq x y z
N GLU A 1 5.42 -15.09 4.00
CA GLU A 1 4.70 -14.77 2.75
C GLU A 1 5.49 -15.31 1.56
N ILE A 2 4.85 -15.52 0.40
CA ILE A 2 5.51 -15.98 -0.84
C ILE A 2 5.33 -14.93 -1.95
N ILE A 3 6.21 -14.99 -2.96
CA ILE A 3 6.04 -14.24 -4.19
C ILE A 3 4.98 -14.97 -5.04
N TYR A 4 3.98 -14.24 -5.51
CA TYR A 4 2.93 -14.83 -6.33
C TYR A 4 3.48 -15.13 -7.73
N GLU A 5 3.06 -16.25 -8.31
CA GLU A 5 3.43 -16.58 -9.68
C GLU A 5 2.82 -15.57 -10.65
N ASN A 6 3.67 -15.02 -11.52
CA ASN A 6 3.26 -14.13 -12.57
C ASN A 6 3.16 -14.92 -13.88
N PRO A 7 2.03 -14.84 -14.62
CA PRO A 7 1.90 -15.52 -15.92
C PRO A 7 2.85 -14.96 -16.99
N PHE A 8 3.42 -13.77 -16.79
CA PHE A 8 4.32 -13.13 -17.72
C PHE A 8 5.76 -13.13 -17.21
N GLU A 9 6.68 -13.38 -18.14
CA GLU A 9 8.12 -13.25 -17.88
C GLU A 9 8.53 -11.77 -18.01
N PRO A 10 9.07 -11.13 -16.95
CA PRO A 10 9.27 -9.69 -16.93
C PRO A 10 10.15 -9.17 -18.08
N GLU A 11 11.21 -9.88 -18.46
CA GLU A 11 12.13 -9.46 -19.52
C GLU A 11 11.46 -9.41 -20.91
N LYS A 12 10.65 -10.43 -21.23
CA LYS A 12 9.93 -10.49 -22.50
C LYS A 12 8.89 -9.37 -22.59
N LEU A 13 8.22 -9.10 -21.48
CA LEU A 13 7.20 -8.06 -21.41
C LEU A 13 7.83 -6.67 -21.50
N LEU A 14 8.98 -6.44 -20.85
CA LEU A 14 9.74 -5.20 -20.97
C LEU A 14 10.22 -4.99 -22.42
N SER A 15 10.81 -6.01 -23.03
CA SER A 15 11.28 -5.95 -24.43
C SER A 15 10.15 -5.66 -25.41
N ALA A 16 8.96 -6.25 -25.18
CA ALA A 16 7.77 -5.95 -25.97
C ALA A 16 7.33 -4.49 -25.76
N ALA A 17 7.26 -4.03 -24.51
CA ALA A 17 6.82 -2.68 -24.20
C ALA A 17 7.77 -1.59 -24.73
N GLU A 18 9.08 -1.85 -24.80
CA GLU A 18 10.05 -0.92 -25.39
C GLU A 18 9.93 -0.78 -26.91
N TRP A 19 9.44 -1.82 -27.58
CA TRP A 19 9.26 -1.82 -29.04
C TRP A 19 7.88 -1.34 -29.49
N MET A 20 6.85 -1.53 -28.68
CA MET A 20 5.47 -1.15 -28.99
C MET A 20 5.25 0.36 -28.85
N ASP A 21 4.42 0.92 -29.72
CA ASP A 21 3.92 2.28 -29.56
C ASP A 21 2.79 2.35 -28.50
N GLU A 22 2.45 3.56 -28.06
CA GLU A 22 1.42 3.78 -27.04
C GLU A 22 0.05 3.23 -27.46
N ASP A 23 -0.35 3.41 -28.72
CA ASP A 23 -1.63 2.91 -29.24
C ASP A 23 -1.72 1.38 -29.13
N MET A 24 -0.63 0.67 -29.44
CA MET A 24 -0.57 -0.78 -29.34
C MET A 24 -0.55 -1.25 -27.89
N LEU A 25 0.12 -0.52 -26.99
CA LEU A 25 0.10 -0.79 -25.55
C LEU A 25 -1.30 -0.65 -24.96
N ASP A 26 -2.03 0.39 -25.32
CA ASP A 26 -3.39 0.62 -24.87
C ASP A 26 -4.32 -0.53 -25.31
N LEU A 27 -4.17 -1.00 -26.55
CA LEU A 27 -4.96 -2.12 -27.08
C LEU A 27 -4.72 -3.45 -26.32
N ILE A 28 -3.52 -3.67 -25.80
CA ILE A 28 -3.18 -4.92 -25.08
C ILE A 28 -3.34 -4.81 -23.56
N THR A 29 -3.43 -3.60 -23.01
CA THR A 29 -3.40 -3.33 -21.57
C THR A 29 -4.47 -4.11 -20.81
N ASP A 30 -5.72 -4.10 -21.30
CA ASP A 30 -6.82 -4.82 -20.64
C ASP A 30 -6.57 -6.33 -20.55
N ARG A 31 -5.92 -6.92 -21.57
CA ARG A 31 -5.55 -8.33 -21.56
C ARG A 31 -4.40 -8.62 -20.61
N LEU A 32 -3.45 -7.70 -20.47
CA LEU A 32 -2.32 -7.83 -19.54
C LEU A 32 -2.79 -7.71 -18.09
N LEU A 33 -3.67 -6.75 -17.81
CA LEU A 33 -4.19 -6.51 -16.47
C LEU A 33 -4.97 -7.71 -15.97
N ASN A 34 -5.93 -8.24 -16.74
CA ASN A 34 -6.72 -9.43 -16.42
C ASN A 34 -7.15 -9.52 -14.94
N LYS A 35 -6.38 -10.21 -14.08
CA LYS A 35 -6.66 -10.41 -12.65
C LYS A 35 -6.15 -9.28 -11.73
N PHE A 36 -5.30 -8.41 -12.23
CA PHE A 36 -4.75 -7.30 -11.47
C PHE A 36 -5.74 -6.14 -11.45
N PRO A 37 -5.95 -5.51 -10.28
CA PRO A 37 -6.92 -4.44 -10.15
C PRO A 37 -6.53 -3.16 -10.91
N ASN A 38 -5.24 -2.98 -11.22
CA ASN A 38 -4.71 -1.84 -11.94
C ASN A 38 -3.28 -2.10 -12.44
N THR A 39 -2.77 -1.20 -13.28
CA THR A 39 -1.40 -1.22 -13.83
C THR A 39 -0.33 -1.14 -12.74
N TYR A 40 -0.61 -0.46 -11.63
CA TYR A 40 0.31 -0.38 -10.49
C TYR A 40 0.53 -1.77 -9.85
N ALA A 41 -0.53 -2.49 -9.52
CA ALA A 41 -0.45 -3.82 -8.92
C ALA A 41 0.22 -4.81 -9.88
N PHE A 42 -0.09 -4.71 -11.18
CA PHE A 42 0.54 -5.51 -12.23
C PHE A 42 2.06 -5.30 -12.28
N THR A 43 2.50 -4.04 -12.41
CA THR A 43 3.91 -3.69 -12.53
C THR A 43 4.70 -4.01 -11.25
N LYS A 44 4.13 -3.80 -10.06
CA LYS A 44 4.75 -4.21 -8.79
C LYS A 44 4.87 -5.72 -8.68
N GLY A 45 3.84 -6.48 -9.08
CA GLY A 45 3.90 -7.94 -9.15
C GLY A 45 5.00 -8.45 -10.08
N LEU A 46 5.13 -7.85 -11.27
CA LEU A 46 6.22 -8.15 -12.21
C LEU A 46 7.60 -7.86 -11.62
N ALA A 47 7.76 -6.72 -10.94
CA ALA A 47 9.01 -6.34 -10.30
C ALA A 47 9.45 -7.34 -9.22
N GLU A 48 8.51 -7.87 -8.43
CA GLU A 48 8.82 -8.91 -7.44
C GLU A 48 9.35 -10.19 -8.11
N THR A 49 8.71 -10.65 -9.20
CA THR A 49 9.16 -11.82 -9.98
C THR A 49 10.54 -11.59 -10.60
N TYR A 50 10.79 -10.38 -11.12
CA TYR A 50 12.08 -10.00 -11.68
C TYR A 50 13.18 -10.01 -10.62
N LEU A 51 12.93 -9.42 -9.46
CA LEU A 51 13.87 -9.40 -8.34
C LEU A 51 14.17 -10.80 -7.81
N ALA A 52 13.16 -11.67 -7.72
CA ALA A 52 13.34 -13.05 -7.27
C ALA A 52 14.28 -13.87 -8.18
N SER A 53 14.22 -13.61 -9.49
CA SER A 53 15.05 -14.31 -10.49
C SER A 53 16.48 -13.74 -10.57
N HIS A 54 16.64 -12.41 -10.41
CA HIS A 54 17.90 -11.70 -10.70
C HIS A 54 18.73 -11.34 -9.47
N ALA A 55 18.12 -11.14 -8.30
CA ALA A 55 18.80 -10.63 -7.12
C ALA A 55 19.30 -11.73 -6.16
N LYS A 56 19.59 -12.93 -6.67
CA LYS A 56 19.98 -14.12 -5.86
C LYS A 56 21.26 -13.95 -5.02
N HIS A 57 22.08 -12.96 -5.36
CA HIS A 57 23.35 -12.67 -4.67
C HIS A 57 23.29 -11.40 -3.81
N LEU A 58 22.10 -10.80 -3.65
CA LEU A 58 21.91 -9.59 -2.86
C LEU A 58 21.10 -9.91 -1.60
N PRO A 59 21.35 -9.22 -0.47
CA PRO A 59 20.47 -9.26 0.70
C PRO A 59 19.14 -8.60 0.33
N LEU A 60 18.19 -9.40 -0.18
CA LEU A 60 16.90 -8.92 -0.68
C LEU A 60 15.76 -9.30 0.26
N ALA A 61 14.94 -8.30 0.60
CA ALA A 61 13.64 -8.47 1.21
C ALA A 61 12.59 -7.65 0.46
N ILE A 62 11.38 -8.20 0.35
CA ILE A 62 10.24 -7.54 -0.28
C ILE A 62 9.25 -7.18 0.82
N ILE A 63 8.85 -5.92 0.88
CA ILE A 63 7.91 -5.41 1.87
C ILE A 63 6.66 -4.95 1.15
N ARG A 64 5.50 -5.47 1.55
CA ARG A 64 4.18 -5.14 1.01
C ARG A 64 3.36 -4.38 2.05
N PRO A 65 3.43 -3.04 2.08
CA PRO A 65 2.59 -2.26 2.96
C PRO A 65 1.12 -2.28 2.51
N SER A 66 0.21 -2.14 3.48
CA SER A 66 -1.18 -1.76 3.18
C SER A 66 -1.25 -0.27 2.79
N ILE A 67 -2.46 0.30 2.74
CA ILE A 67 -2.64 1.69 2.34
C ILE A 67 -1.89 2.58 3.34
N ILE A 68 -0.91 3.34 2.86
CA ILE A 68 -0.11 4.19 3.73
C ILE A 68 -0.88 5.46 4.04
N GLY A 69 -1.04 5.76 5.33
CA GLY A 69 -1.65 6.99 5.84
C GLY A 69 -0.64 7.93 6.47
N SER A 70 -1.16 8.99 7.09
CA SER A 70 -0.37 9.97 7.83
C SER A 70 0.44 9.32 8.95
N THR A 71 1.50 10.00 9.38
CA THR A 71 2.29 9.58 10.55
C THR A 71 1.43 9.44 11.80
N TRP A 72 1.77 8.48 12.66
CA TRP A 72 1.16 8.36 13.97
C TRP A 72 1.86 9.20 15.02
N ARG A 73 3.20 9.12 15.10
CA ARG A 73 4.01 9.75 16.14
C ARG A 73 5.15 10.59 15.59
N GLU A 74 5.88 10.08 14.61
CA GLU A 74 7.15 10.69 14.16
C GLU A 74 7.13 10.99 12.65
N PRO A 75 7.86 12.02 12.17
CA PRO A 75 8.55 13.06 12.94
C PRO A 75 7.58 14.07 13.58
N ILE A 76 6.38 14.25 13.02
CA ILE A 76 5.30 15.10 13.54
C ILE A 76 4.00 14.29 13.40
N PRO A 77 3.18 14.10 14.44
CA PRO A 77 1.91 13.36 14.33
C PRO A 77 0.95 13.98 13.31
N GLY A 78 0.35 13.15 12.45
CA GLY A 78 -0.60 13.60 11.41
C GLY A 78 0.07 14.23 10.18
N PHE A 79 1.41 14.19 10.09
CA PHE A 79 2.13 14.64 8.91
C PHE A 79 1.80 13.79 7.70
N VAL A 80 1.63 14.47 6.57
CA VAL A 80 1.35 13.91 5.26
C VAL A 80 2.27 14.61 4.26
N ASP A 81 2.99 13.83 3.47
CA ASP A 81 3.94 14.32 2.46
C ASP A 81 3.27 14.57 1.10
N ASN A 82 2.17 13.86 0.81
CA ASN A 82 1.47 13.97 -0.47
C ASN A 82 -0.05 13.80 -0.34
N TYR A 83 -0.77 14.38 -1.29
CA TYR A 83 -2.23 14.25 -1.41
C TYR A 83 -2.64 13.07 -2.30
N MET A 84 -1.84 12.01 -2.38
CA MET A 84 -2.19 10.83 -3.17
C MET A 84 -3.04 9.86 -2.34
N GLY A 85 -4.00 9.20 -2.99
CA GLY A 85 -4.87 8.22 -2.34
C GLY A 85 -5.74 8.84 -1.23
N PRO A 86 -5.86 8.20 -0.04
CA PRO A 86 -6.80 8.63 1.00
C PRO A 86 -6.61 10.08 1.48
N SER A 87 -5.37 10.56 1.53
CA SER A 87 -5.06 11.93 1.96
C SER A 87 -5.63 12.98 1.01
N GLY A 88 -5.59 12.73 -0.29
CA GLY A 88 -6.17 13.62 -1.31
C GLY A 88 -7.70 13.60 -1.30
N VAL A 89 -8.29 12.42 -1.14
CA VAL A 89 -9.74 12.25 -1.01
C VAL A 89 -10.25 13.04 0.20
N LEU A 90 -9.57 12.91 1.34
CA LEU A 90 -9.88 13.67 2.53
C LEU A 90 -9.74 15.17 2.29
N ALA A 91 -8.63 15.64 1.71
CA ALA A 91 -8.44 17.06 1.43
C ALA A 91 -9.51 17.64 0.48
N ALA A 92 -9.87 16.90 -0.58
CA ALA A 92 -10.92 17.29 -1.50
C ALA A 92 -12.30 17.34 -0.83
N TYR A 93 -12.57 16.41 0.09
CA TYR A 93 -13.80 16.42 0.89
C TYR A 93 -13.83 17.62 1.85
N LEU A 94 -12.75 17.86 2.60
CA LEU A 94 -12.64 18.94 3.59
C LEU A 94 -12.75 20.33 2.95
N THR A 95 -12.26 20.49 1.71
CA THR A 95 -12.36 21.75 0.94
C THR A 95 -13.71 21.93 0.25
N GLY A 96 -14.59 20.92 0.31
CA GLY A 96 -15.88 20.92 -0.39
C GLY A 96 -15.79 20.69 -1.90
N LEU A 97 -14.59 20.41 -2.44
CA LEU A 97 -14.37 20.08 -3.85
C LEU A 97 -15.01 18.73 -4.20
N LEU A 98 -14.83 17.74 -3.32
CA LEU A 98 -15.44 16.43 -3.43
C LEU A 98 -16.76 16.40 -2.66
N ARG A 99 -17.87 16.34 -3.41
CA ARG A 99 -19.24 16.34 -2.87
C ARG A 99 -19.85 14.94 -2.75
N VAL A 100 -19.40 14.00 -3.57
CA VAL A 100 -19.92 12.63 -3.63
C VAL A 100 -18.75 11.66 -3.72
N TRP A 101 -18.77 10.65 -2.86
CA TRP A 101 -17.77 9.58 -2.84
C TRP A 101 -18.50 8.25 -3.04
N PHE A 102 -18.25 7.59 -4.18
CA PHE A 102 -18.80 6.27 -4.47
C PHE A 102 -17.86 5.20 -3.91
N ALA A 103 -18.14 4.75 -2.69
CA ALA A 103 -17.47 3.59 -2.11
C ALA A 103 -18.47 2.72 -1.36
N ASP A 104 -18.16 1.44 -1.29
CA ASP A 104 -18.85 0.52 -0.40
C ASP A 104 -18.60 0.94 1.05
N THR A 105 -19.68 1.35 1.72
CA THR A 105 -19.61 1.84 3.11
C THR A 105 -19.35 0.74 4.12
N THR A 106 -19.48 -0.54 3.73
CA THR A 106 -19.24 -1.70 4.60
C THR A 106 -17.78 -2.09 4.66
N VAL A 107 -16.99 -1.66 3.67
CA VAL A 107 -15.57 -1.97 3.57
C VAL A 107 -14.76 -1.21 4.62
N LYS A 108 -13.76 -1.88 5.18
CA LYS A 108 -12.85 -1.31 6.18
C LYS A 108 -11.44 -1.19 5.60
N PRO A 109 -11.02 0.01 5.18
CA PRO A 109 -9.71 0.18 4.57
C PRO A 109 -8.60 -0.15 5.59
N ASN A 110 -7.64 -0.98 5.18
CA ASN A 110 -6.45 -1.24 5.99
C ASN A 110 -5.43 -0.12 5.75
N ILE A 111 -5.48 0.90 6.62
CA ILE A 111 -4.54 2.02 6.58
C ILE A 111 -3.48 1.82 7.65
N ILE A 112 -2.20 1.86 7.26
CA ILE A 112 -1.05 1.78 8.14
C ILE A 112 -0.32 3.14 8.19
N PRO A 113 0.08 3.63 9.38
CA PRO A 113 0.87 4.85 9.50
C PRO A 113 2.24 4.74 8.83
N VAL A 114 2.64 5.78 8.08
CA VAL A 114 3.92 5.78 7.34
C VAL A 114 5.15 5.62 8.25
N ASP A 115 5.13 6.17 9.47
CA ASP A 115 6.22 6.05 10.43
C ASP A 115 6.44 4.61 10.90
N ILE A 116 5.37 3.83 10.99
CA ILE A 116 5.46 2.40 11.29
C ILE A 116 6.05 1.62 10.09
N VAL A 117 5.64 1.96 8.87
CA VAL A 117 6.19 1.35 7.65
C VAL A 117 7.68 1.59 7.55
N VAL A 118 8.13 2.83 7.76
CA VAL A 118 9.55 3.20 7.72
C VAL A 118 10.35 2.45 8.80
N ASN A 119 9.84 2.40 10.03
CA ASN A 119 10.50 1.66 11.11
C ASN A 119 10.61 0.17 10.79
N MET A 120 9.58 -0.43 10.17
CA MET A 120 9.64 -1.81 9.69
C MET A 120 10.65 -2.00 8.57
N MET A 121 10.72 -1.08 7.60
CA MET A 121 11.72 -1.15 6.52
C MET A 121 13.15 -1.16 7.08
N ILE A 122 13.44 -0.31 8.06
CA ILE A 122 14.76 -0.26 8.71
C ILE A 122 15.05 -1.57 9.45
N ALA A 123 14.09 -2.07 10.24
CA ALA A 123 14.24 -3.31 11.00
C ALA A 123 14.45 -4.53 10.08
N ILE A 124 13.66 -4.63 9.00
CA ILE A 124 13.75 -5.71 8.01
C ILE A 124 15.08 -5.64 7.25
N SER A 125 15.56 -4.44 6.93
CA SER A 125 16.86 -4.25 6.27
C SER A 125 17.99 -4.83 7.13
N TRP A 126 18.01 -4.50 8.41
CA TRP A 126 19.00 -5.03 9.36
C TRP A 126 18.88 -6.56 9.52
N TYR A 127 17.66 -7.06 9.67
CA TYR A 127 17.38 -8.50 9.79
C TYR A 127 17.86 -9.27 8.54
N THR A 128 17.56 -8.76 7.36
CA THR A 128 17.94 -9.37 6.07
C THR A 128 19.45 -9.42 5.93
N TRP A 129 20.15 -8.32 6.25
CA TRP A 129 21.61 -8.29 6.24
C TRP A 129 22.23 -9.32 7.19
N GLN A 130 21.69 -9.47 8.39
CA GLN A 130 22.18 -10.45 9.35
C GLN A 130 22.00 -11.90 8.86
N GLN A 131 20.87 -12.21 8.21
CA GLN A 131 20.62 -13.53 7.63
C GLN A 131 21.54 -13.84 6.44
N THR A 132 21.80 -12.86 5.58
CA THR A 132 22.72 -13.04 4.44
C THR A 132 24.15 -13.31 4.93
N ASN A 133 24.63 -12.61 5.96
CA ASN A 133 25.95 -12.87 6.55
C ASN A 133 26.07 -14.25 7.19
N ALA A 134 24.97 -14.79 7.71
CA ALA A 134 24.94 -16.13 8.28
C ALA A 134 24.88 -17.24 7.21
N ASN A 135 24.84 -16.89 5.91
CA ASN A 135 24.60 -17.82 4.78
C ASN A 135 23.33 -18.68 4.93
N THR A 136 22.34 -18.22 5.70
CA THR A 136 21.15 -19.02 6.03
C THR A 136 20.02 -18.89 5.01
N HIS A 137 20.07 -17.91 4.10
CA HIS A 137 18.96 -17.62 3.19
C HIS A 137 19.45 -17.27 1.77
N ILE A 138 19.02 -18.08 0.79
CA ILE A 138 19.31 -17.90 -0.64
C ILE A 138 18.11 -17.28 -1.39
N SER A 139 16.91 -17.30 -0.78
CA SER A 139 15.67 -16.76 -1.37
C SER A 139 15.18 -15.51 -0.65
N PRO A 140 14.62 -14.52 -1.39
CA PRO A 140 14.16 -13.27 -0.81
C PRO A 140 12.98 -13.47 0.13
N SER A 141 13.05 -12.87 1.32
CA SER A 141 11.96 -12.91 2.30
C SER A 141 10.90 -11.88 1.96
N VAL A 142 9.63 -12.28 2.02
CA VAL A 142 8.48 -11.39 1.77
C VAL A 142 7.76 -11.09 3.09
N PHE A 143 7.53 -9.80 3.36
CA PHE A 143 6.90 -9.30 4.58
C PHE A 143 5.67 -8.46 4.24
N ASN A 144 4.52 -8.78 4.85
CA ASN A 144 3.33 -7.93 4.77
C ASN A 144 3.34 -6.94 5.94
N CYS A 145 3.10 -5.68 5.62
CA CYS A 145 3.20 -4.55 6.54
C CYS A 145 1.83 -3.88 6.65
N CYS A 146 0.95 -4.51 7.44
CA CYS A 146 -0.44 -4.10 7.59
C CYS A 146 -0.74 -3.81 9.06
N ALA A 147 -1.74 -2.97 9.34
CA ALA A 147 -2.31 -2.90 10.68
C ALA A 147 -3.06 -4.23 10.96
N GLY A 148 -2.71 -4.94 12.04
CA GLY A 148 -3.22 -6.29 12.35
C GLY A 148 -4.55 -6.40 13.11
N ASP A 149 -4.97 -7.67 13.27
CA ASP A 149 -6.09 -8.37 13.97
C ASP A 149 -7.56 -8.06 13.64
N GLU A 150 -8.38 -9.13 13.49
CA GLU A 150 -9.84 -9.10 13.24
C GLU A 150 -10.61 -8.26 14.27
N GLU A 151 -10.20 -8.28 15.54
CA GLU A 151 -10.81 -7.47 16.61
C GLU A 151 -10.54 -5.97 16.41
N ILE A 152 -9.34 -5.63 15.97
CA ILE A 152 -8.93 -4.25 15.66
C ILE A 152 -9.58 -3.82 14.34
N VAL A 153 -9.66 -4.70 13.34
CA VAL A 153 -10.41 -4.50 12.10
C VAL A 153 -11.90 -4.28 12.40
N GLN A 154 -12.50 -4.99 13.35
CA GLN A 154 -13.87 -4.74 13.78
C GLN A 154 -14.04 -3.34 14.38
N SER A 155 -13.08 -2.88 15.17
CA SER A 155 -13.07 -1.53 15.75
C SER A 155 -12.68 -0.40 14.78
N ARG A 156 -12.21 -0.72 13.56
CA ARG A 156 -11.87 0.32 12.57
C ARG A 156 -13.13 1.05 12.12
N PRO A 157 -13.02 2.37 11.89
CA PRO A 157 -14.11 3.11 11.28
C PRO A 157 -14.41 2.51 9.91
N THR A 158 -15.68 2.26 9.64
CA THR A 158 -16.17 2.00 8.28
C THR A 158 -15.98 3.24 7.41
N SER A 159 -16.06 3.11 6.08
CA SER A 159 -15.99 4.28 5.20
C SER A 159 -17.05 5.33 5.53
N GLU A 160 -18.24 4.93 6.00
CA GLU A 160 -19.27 5.86 6.49
C GLU A 160 -18.83 6.60 7.77
N GLN A 161 -18.25 5.89 8.74
CA GLN A 161 -17.74 6.50 9.96
C GLN A 161 -16.57 7.45 9.69
N TRP A 162 -15.70 7.11 8.72
CA TRP A 162 -14.64 7.99 8.24
C TRP A 162 -15.19 9.30 7.66
N LEU A 163 -16.21 9.22 6.82
CA LEU A 163 -16.87 10.41 6.25
C LEU A 163 -17.52 11.26 7.35
N LYS A 164 -18.15 10.63 8.34
CA LYS A 164 -18.75 11.35 9.48
C LYS A 164 -17.70 12.10 10.29
N ILE A 165 -16.59 11.44 10.67
CA ILE A 165 -15.48 12.08 11.40
C ILE A 165 -14.91 13.25 10.59
N ALA A 166 -14.71 13.07 9.28
CA ALA A 166 -14.24 14.14 8.41
C ALA A 166 -15.21 15.32 8.39
N SER A 167 -16.52 15.08 8.27
CA SER A 167 -17.55 16.12 8.25
C SER A 167 -17.61 16.93 9.55
N GLU A 168 -17.46 16.27 10.71
CA GLU A 168 -17.44 16.93 12.02
C GLU A 168 -16.18 17.81 12.19
N GLN A 169 -15.07 17.44 11.56
CA GLN A 169 -13.85 18.25 11.56
C GLN A 169 -13.97 19.50 10.67
N VAL A 170 -14.65 19.42 9.52
CA VAL A 170 -14.91 20.58 8.63
C VAL A 170 -15.65 21.70 9.35
N HIS A 171 -16.61 21.35 10.21
CA HIS A 171 -17.46 22.34 10.87
C HIS A 171 -16.85 22.95 12.13
N SER A 172 -15.77 22.37 12.67
CA SER A 172 -15.20 22.80 13.95
C SER A 172 -13.95 23.67 13.84
N HIS A 173 -13.19 23.59 12.74
CA HIS A 173 -11.92 24.32 12.61
C HIS A 173 -11.71 24.85 11.19
N SER A 174 -11.38 26.14 11.07
CA SER A 174 -10.70 26.69 9.89
C SER A 174 -9.43 25.88 9.66
N ILE A 175 -9.24 25.34 8.45
CA ILE A 175 -8.19 24.38 8.06
C ILE A 175 -6.82 24.84 8.58
N GLY A 176 -6.46 24.38 9.77
CA GLY A 176 -5.16 24.45 10.36
C GLY A 176 -4.53 23.06 10.30
N TYR A 177 -3.22 23.00 10.13
CA TYR A 177 -2.36 21.82 9.97
C TYR A 177 -2.43 20.76 11.12
N GLN A 178 -3.51 20.68 11.90
CA GLN A 178 -3.67 19.81 13.08
C GLN A 178 -4.82 18.81 12.95
N CYS A 179 -5.02 18.21 11.77
CA CYS A 179 -5.86 17.02 11.65
C CYS A 179 -5.13 15.83 12.31
N GLN A 180 -5.25 15.68 13.63
CA GLN A 180 -4.65 14.57 14.37
C GLN A 180 -5.53 13.32 14.24
N PHE A 181 -5.06 12.32 13.48
CA PHE A 181 -5.67 10.99 13.46
C PHE A 181 -5.07 10.12 14.58
N ARG A 182 -5.93 9.64 15.49
CA ARG A 182 -5.53 8.79 16.61
C ARG A 182 -5.63 7.31 16.22
N TRP A 183 -4.50 6.67 15.95
CA TRP A 183 -4.43 5.24 15.63
C TRP A 183 -4.55 4.37 16.90
N PRO A 184 -5.52 3.45 17.00
CA PRO A 184 -5.56 2.46 18.05
C PRO A 184 -4.61 1.29 17.72
N ARG A 185 -3.60 1.08 18.58
CA ARG A 185 -2.71 -0.10 18.74
C ARG A 185 -2.45 -0.93 17.48
N THR A 186 -1.29 -0.75 16.87
CA THR A 186 -0.82 -1.56 15.73
C THR A 186 -0.24 -2.90 16.18
N THR A 187 -0.81 -4.01 15.70
CA THR A 187 -0.24 -5.36 15.85
C THR A 187 0.32 -5.83 14.50
N ILE A 188 1.51 -6.43 14.50
CA ILE A 188 2.13 -7.05 13.32
C ILE A 188 1.61 -8.47 13.20
N THR A 189 0.95 -8.82 12.10
CA THR A 189 0.38 -10.16 11.89
C THR A 189 0.88 -10.79 10.59
N LEU A 190 1.20 -12.07 10.67
CA LEU A 190 1.62 -12.94 9.56
C LEU A 190 0.46 -13.90 9.26
N ASN A 191 -0.56 -13.49 8.51
CA ASN A 191 -1.31 -14.40 7.63
C ASN A 191 -2.35 -13.69 6.76
N LYS A 192 -2.71 -14.43 5.70
CA LYS A 192 -3.47 -14.10 4.51
C LYS A 192 -4.86 -13.52 4.81
N ASP A 193 -5.16 -12.39 4.19
CA ASP A 193 -6.28 -12.21 3.25
C ASP A 193 -6.27 -10.74 2.76
N VAL A 194 -6.15 -10.56 1.45
CA VAL A 194 -6.11 -9.25 0.78
C VAL A 194 -7.31 -9.14 -0.14
N CYS A 195 -8.26 -8.28 0.21
CA CYS A 195 -9.17 -7.71 -0.77
C CYS A 195 -9.62 -6.33 -0.30
N CYS A 196 -9.12 -5.30 -0.97
CA CYS A 196 -9.77 -3.99 -1.13
C CYS A 196 -9.26 -3.45 -2.47
N ILE A 197 -9.99 -3.79 -3.53
CA ILE A 197 -9.79 -3.22 -4.86
C ILE A 197 -10.31 -1.78 -4.80
N LEU A 198 -9.39 -0.82 -4.70
CA LEU A 198 -9.67 0.57 -5.06
C LEU A 198 -9.68 0.63 -6.59
N HIS A 199 -10.87 0.52 -7.17
CA HIS A 199 -11.10 1.01 -8.53
C HIS A 199 -10.90 2.52 -8.52
N LEU A 200 -9.86 2.97 -9.22
CA LEU A 200 -9.85 4.29 -9.86
C LEU A 200 -10.47 4.12 -11.25
#